data_AF-A0A6C0F5I2-F1
#
_entry.id   AF-A0A6C0F5I2-F1
#
_cell.length_a   1.000
_cell.length_b   1.000
_cell.length_c   1.000
_cell.angle_alpha   90.00
_cell.angle_beta   90.00
_cell.angle_gamma   90.00
#
_symmetry.space_group_name_H-M   'P 1'
#
loop_
_entity.id
_entity.type
_entity.pdbx_description
1 polymer ?
#
loop_
_entity_poly.entity_id
_entity_poly.type
_entity_poly.pdbx_seq_one_letter_code
_entity_poly.pdbx_strand_id
1 'polypeptide(L)' 'MYKCCSYKKCSWCNKRNEDVYTIKTYCKYYNKNICEYCYNKKLKGTIK' A
#
# COMPACT_ATOMS: atom_id res chain seq x y z
N MET A 1 -14.30 12.15 19.15
CA MET A 1 -14.67 10.91 18.44
C MET A 1 -13.41 10.38 17.77
N TYR A 2 -12.74 9.39 18.36
CA TYR A 2 -11.50 8.83 17.84
C TYR A 2 -11.78 8.24 16.47
N LYS A 3 -11.41 8.97 15.41
CA LYS A 3 -11.30 8.42 14.07
C LYS A 3 -10.18 7.38 14.14
N CYS A 4 -10.57 6.14 14.44
CA CYS A 4 -9.85 4.97 13.98
C CYS A 4 -10.00 4.92 12.46
N CYS A 5 -9.57 5.99 11.77
CA CYS A 5 -9.42 5.99 10.32
C CYS A 5 -8.62 4.73 10.01
N SER A 6 -9.15 3.92 9.11
CA SER A 6 -8.67 2.57 8.79
C SER A 6 -7.33 2.62 8.08
N TYR A 7 -6.33 3.24 8.72
CA TYR A 7 -5.00 3.46 8.20
C TYR A 7 -4.28 2.11 8.15
N LYS A 8 -4.21 1.46 6.99
CA LYS A 8 -3.36 0.27 6.86
C LYS A 8 -1.91 0.69 6.60
N LYS A 9 -0.98 -0.12 7.09
CA LYS A 9 0.45 0.10 6.87
C LYS A 9 0.81 -0.30 5.44
N CYS A 10 1.42 0.63 4.69
CA CYS A 10 1.97 0.33 3.37
C CYS A 10 3.20 -0.58 3.50
N SER A 11 3.21 -1.70 2.77
CA SER A 11 4.30 -2.69 2.76
C SER A 11 5.57 -2.21 2.07
N TRP A 12 5.54 -1.11 1.31
CA TRP A 12 6.74 -0.56 0.64
C TRP A 12 7.40 0.57 1.42
N CYS A 13 6.62 1.55 1.88
CA CYS A 13 7.17 2.70 2.61
C CYS A 13 7.04 2.60 4.13
N ASN A 14 6.42 1.53 4.65
CA ASN A 14 6.17 1.30 6.07
C ASN A 14 5.34 2.39 6.78
N LYS A 15 4.77 3.34 6.05
CA LYS A 15 3.89 4.40 6.59
C LYS A 15 2.43 3.94 6.63
N ARG A 16 1.69 4.36 7.65
CA ARG A 16 0.23 4.19 7.73
C ARG A 16 -0.43 5.26 6.87
N ASN A 17 -1.31 4.85 5.96
CA ASN A 17 -2.04 5.75 5.06
C ASN A 17 -3.52 5.32 5.01
N GLU A 18 -4.41 6.27 4.75
CA GLU A 18 -5.86 6.01 4.65
C GLU A 18 -6.14 5.23 3.37
N ASP A 19 -5.55 5.69 2.27
CA ASP A 19 -5.67 5.10 0.94
C ASP A 19 -4.56 4.09 0.67
N VAL A 20 -4.91 2.82 0.87
CA VAL A 20 -4.03 1.66 0.69
C VAL A 20 -4.74 0.55 -0.07
N TYR A 21 -4.18 0.18 -1.21
CA TYR A 21 -4.65 -0.89 -2.08
C TYR A 21 -4.04 -2.22 -1.64
N THR A 22 -4.85 -3.26 -1.47
CA THR A 22 -4.32 -4.61 -1.21
C THR A 22 -4.05 -5.31 -2.54
N ILE A 23 -2.77 -5.46 -2.88
CA ILE A 23 -2.31 -6.19 -4.07
C ILE A 23 -2.07 -7.64 -3.67
N LYS A 24 -2.77 -8.56 -4.34
CA LYS A 24 -2.50 -10.00 -4.24
C LYS A 24 -1.29 -10.31 -5.10
N THR A 25 -0.19 -10.73 -4.50
CA THR A 25 0.94 -11.27 -5.28
C THR A 25 0.66 -12.74 -5.63
N TYR A 26 1.32 -13.26 -6.68
CA TYR A 26 1.14 -14.63 -7.18
C TYR A 26 1.24 -15.70 -6.08
N CYS A 27 2.03 -15.43 -5.03
CA CYS A 27 2.05 -16.27 -3.85
C CYS A 27 0.78 -16.04 -3.03
N LYS A 28 -0.11 -17.05 -3.01
CA LYS A 28 -1.48 -17.06 -2.45
C LYS A 28 -1.63 -16.50 -1.02
N TYR A 29 -0.53 -16.42 -0.26
CA TYR A 29 -0.48 -15.95 1.12
C TYR A 29 0.17 -14.56 1.30
N TYR A 30 0.68 -13.95 0.23
CA TYR A 30 1.37 -12.66 0.28
C TYR A 30 0.48 -11.56 -0.30
N ASN A 31 -0.44 -11.08 0.53
CA ASN A 31 -1.14 -9.83 0.30
C ASN A 31 -0.24 -8.67 0.72
N LYS A 32 -0.02 -7.69 -0.17
CA LYS A 32 0.71 -6.47 0.16
C LYS A 32 -0.24 -5.28 0.15
N ASN A 33 -0.23 -4.48 1.21
CA ASN A 33 -0.99 -3.23 1.24
C ASN A 33 -0.09 -2.13 0.71
N ILE A 34 -0.44 -1.46 -0.38
CA ILE A 34 0.38 -0.44 -1.03
C ILE A 34 -0.39 0.88 -1.02
N CYS A 35 0.20 1.95 -0.50
CA CYS A 35 -0.42 3.27 -0.59
C CYS A 35 -0.40 3.81 -2.01
N GLU A 36 -1.34 4.69 -2.34
CA GLU A 36 -1.48 5.28 -3.68
C GLU A 36 -0.19 5.91 -4.20
N TYR A 37 0.52 6.66 -3.34
CA TYR A 37 1.80 7.26 -3.71
C TYR A 37 2.84 6.22 -4.17
N CYS A 38 2.95 5.11 -3.45
CA CYS A 38 3.85 4.02 -3.79
C CYS A 38 3.40 3.32 -5.09
N TYR A 39 2.10 3.06 -5.23
CA TYR A 39 1.53 2.44 -6.42
C TYR A 39 1.79 3.28 -7.68
N ASN A 40 1.52 4.59 -7.62
CA ASN A 40 1.78 5.54 -8.69
C ASN A 40 3.26 5.62 -9.08
N LYS A 41 4.17 5.53 -8.10
CA LYS A 41 5.62 5.46 -8.38
C LYS A 41 6.04 4.20 -9.15
N LYS A 42 5.41 3.05 -8.87
CA LYS A 42 5.66 1.83 -9.65
C LYS A 42 5.05 1.92 -11.05
N LEU A 43 3.82 2.40 -11.18
CA LEU A 43 3.16 2.54 -12.48
C LEU A 43 3.89 3.51 -13.41
N LYS A 44 4.40 4.63 -12.88
CA LYS A 44 5.18 5.62 -13.63
C LYS A 44 6.60 5.14 -13.98
N GLY A 45 6.95 3.87 -13.72
CA GLY A 45 8.26 3.31 -14.06
C GLY A 45 9.44 3.96 -13.31
N THR A 46 9.20 4.67 -12.21
CA THR A 46 10.23 5.45 -11.50
C THR A 46 11.02 4.62 -10.48
N ILE A 47 10.92 3.29 -10.54
CA ILE A 47 11.76 2.37 -9.77
C ILE A 47 12.56 1.56 -10.79
N LYS A 48 13.74 2.10 -11.12
CA LYS A 48 14.80 1.41 -11.85
C LYS A 48 15.59 0.53 -10.89
#